data_AF-A0A5C8BAK4-F1
#
_entry.id   AF-A0A5C8BAK4-F1
#
_cell.length_a   1.000
_cell.length_b   1.000
_cell.length_c   1.000
_cell.angle_alpha   90.00
_cell.angle_beta   90.00
_cell.angle_gamma   90.00
#
_symmetry.space_group_name_H-M   'P 1'
#
loop_
_entity.id
_entity.type
_entity.pdbx_description
1 polymer ?
#
loop_
_entity_poly.entity_id
_entity_poly.type
_entity_poly.pdbx_seq_one_letter_code
_entity_poly.pdbx_strand_id
1 'polypeptide(L)'
;KPINIVAGNDFYTAKQAEYSKSGNYLTRSLVALTDVGQNTSISRINAKLEAFPAWNAATIEKRHAMLIALAQDVWKTTPIDVS
;
A
#
# COMPACT_ATOMS: atom_id res chain seq x y z
N LYS A 1 -7.20 -18.10 -23.36
CA LYS A 1 -6.12 -17.49 -22.53
C LYS A 1 -6.26 -15.98 -22.69
N PRO A 2 -6.66 -15.20 -21.66
CA PRO A 2 -6.99 -13.80 -21.92
C PRO A 2 -5.69 -13.02 -22.15
N ILE A 3 -5.68 -12.27 -23.25
CA ILE A 3 -4.54 -11.50 -23.79
C ILE A 3 -4.06 -10.38 -22.83
N ASN A 4 -4.89 -9.98 -21.86
CA ASN A 4 -4.65 -8.79 -21.03
C ASN A 4 -3.89 -9.00 -19.72
N ILE A 5 -3.71 -10.24 -19.24
CA ILE A 5 -3.12 -10.47 -17.91
C ILE A 5 -1.59 -10.37 -17.89
N VAL A 6 -0.95 -10.68 -19.02
CA VAL A 6 0.52 -10.67 -19.16
C VAL A 6 1.02 -9.25 -19.44
N ALA A 7 0.39 -8.53 -20.38
CA ALA A 7 0.74 -7.14 -20.69
C ALA A 7 0.57 -6.19 -19.48
N GLY A 8 -0.39 -6.45 -18.60
CA GLY A 8 -0.62 -5.65 -17.39
C GLY A 8 0.47 -5.81 -16.32
N ASN A 9 1.06 -7.00 -16.19
CA ASN A 9 2.13 -7.24 -15.22
C ASN A 9 3.47 -6.69 -15.70
N ASP A 10 3.83 -6.85 -16.99
CA ASP A 10 5.07 -6.26 -17.53
C ASP A 10 5.07 -4.73 -17.38
N PHE A 11 3.91 -4.12 -17.61
CA PHE A 11 3.70 -2.70 -17.38
C PHE A 11 3.80 -2.30 -15.90
N TYR A 12 3.28 -3.14 -15.00
CA TYR A 12 3.40 -2.88 -13.57
C TYR A 12 4.85 -3.01 -13.07
N THR A 13 5.59 -4.01 -13.54
CA THR A 13 7.03 -4.15 -13.24
C THR A 13 7.81 -2.91 -13.67
N ALA A 14 7.53 -2.37 -14.86
CA ALA A 14 8.14 -1.12 -15.32
C ALA A 14 7.78 0.07 -14.38
N LYS A 15 6.54 0.14 -13.90
CA LYS A 15 6.08 1.18 -12.96
C LYS A 15 6.71 1.09 -11.58
N GLN A 16 7.04 -0.11 -11.09
CA GLN A 16 7.65 -0.28 -9.77
C GLN A 16 8.96 0.52 -9.64
N ALA A 17 9.74 0.63 -10.72
CA ALA A 17 10.95 1.46 -10.76
C ALA A 17 10.69 2.95 -10.52
N GLU A 18 9.56 3.49 -10.99
CA GLU A 18 9.16 4.88 -10.75
C GLU A 18 8.43 5.05 -9.42
N TYR A 19 7.65 4.05 -8.99
CA TYR A 19 6.95 4.07 -7.71
C TYR A 19 7.91 4.13 -6.54
N SER A 20 9.06 3.46 -6.60
CA SER A 20 10.09 3.51 -5.56
C SER A 20 10.70 4.91 -5.37
N LYS A 21 10.62 5.78 -6.39
CA LYS A 21 11.12 7.16 -6.39
C LYS A 21 10.09 8.18 -5.92
N SER A 22 8.83 7.79 -5.76
CA SER A 22 7.74 8.69 -5.40
C SER A 22 7.97 9.38 -4.04
N GLY A 23 7.71 10.69 -3.95
CA GLY A 23 7.70 11.39 -2.65
C GLY A 23 6.58 10.91 -1.71
N ASN A 24 5.49 10.38 -2.26
CA ASN A 24 4.39 9.80 -1.48
C ASN A 24 4.75 8.38 -1.01
N TYR A 25 4.71 8.16 0.30
CA TYR A 25 5.04 6.88 0.93
C TYR A 25 4.09 5.74 0.53
N LEU A 26 2.79 6.02 0.42
CA LEU A 26 1.77 5.03 0.03
C LEU A 26 2.04 4.47 -1.37
N THR A 27 2.62 5.28 -2.26
CA THR A 27 3.03 4.84 -3.59
C THR A 27 4.30 3.99 -3.54
N ARG A 28 5.30 4.40 -2.74
CA ARG A 28 6.55 3.64 -2.56
C ARG A 28 6.31 2.27 -1.93
N SER A 29 5.39 2.19 -0.96
CA SER A 29 5.08 0.95 -0.25
C SER A 29 4.53 -0.16 -1.16
N LEU A 30 4.02 0.17 -2.35
CA LEU A 30 3.61 -0.83 -3.35
C LEU A 30 4.78 -1.70 -3.82
N VAL A 31 6.00 -1.17 -3.79
CA VAL A 31 7.23 -1.87 -4.20
C VAL A 31 7.87 -2.57 -3.02
N ALA A 32 8.08 -1.83 -1.93
CA ALA A 32 8.67 -2.34 -0.70
C ALA A 32 8.31 -1.46 0.48
N LEU A 33 8.17 -2.06 1.66
CA LEU A 33 8.08 -1.31 2.91
C LEU A 33 9.48 -0.85 3.31
N THR A 34 9.61 0.43 3.67
CA THR A 34 10.90 0.96 4.15
C THR A 34 11.16 0.43 5.56
N ASP A 35 12.29 -0.24 5.73
CA ASP A 35 12.79 -0.61 7.04
C ASP A 35 13.49 0.59 7.68
N VAL A 36 13.00 1.01 8.84
CA VAL A 36 13.54 2.08 9.66
C VAL A 36 13.49 1.64 11.11
N GLY A 37 14.23 2.34 11.99
CA GLY A 37 14.13 2.11 13.43
C GLY A 37 12.69 2.12 13.97
N GLN A 38 12.50 1.48 15.12
CA GLN A 38 11.19 1.32 15.75
C GLN A 38 10.60 2.67 16.24
N ASN A 39 9.29 2.71 16.48
CA ASN A 39 8.53 3.86 17.01
C ASN A 39 8.41 5.11 16.12
N THR A 40 8.66 4.99 14.82
CA THR A 40 8.46 6.08 13.85
C THR A 40 7.04 6.07 13.25
N SER A 41 6.63 7.16 12.60
CA SER A 41 5.38 7.17 11.81
C SER A 41 5.41 6.12 10.69
N ILE A 42 6.60 5.84 10.14
CA ILE A 42 6.81 4.80 9.12
C ILE A 42 6.61 3.40 9.71
N SER A 43 7.20 3.09 10.87
CA SER A 43 7.01 1.75 11.46
C SER A 43 5.55 1.47 11.82
N ARG A 44 4.79 2.50 12.24
CA ARG A 44 3.34 2.38 12.51
C ARG A 44 2.51 2.14 11.25
N ILE A 45 2.77 2.87 10.16
CA ILE A 45 1.99 2.68 8.92
C ILE A 45 2.36 1.38 8.21
N ASN A 46 3.60 0.89 8.35
CA ASN A 46 4.02 -0.40 7.81
C ASN A 46 3.24 -1.58 8.38
N ALA A 47 2.75 -1.49 9.62
CA ALA A 47 1.86 -2.50 10.18
C ALA A 47 0.49 -2.59 9.47
N LYS A 48 0.17 -1.61 8.60
CA LYS A 48 -1.10 -1.50 7.87
C LYS A 48 -0.94 -1.58 6.35
N LEU A 49 0.30 -1.67 5.86
CA LEU A 49 0.61 -1.66 4.44
C LEU A 49 1.29 -2.96 4.03
N GLU A 50 1.22 -3.26 2.74
CA GLU A 50 1.85 -4.41 2.13
C GLU A 50 2.43 -4.03 0.76
N ALA A 51 3.55 -4.67 0.39
CA ALA A 51 4.10 -4.57 -0.95
C ALA A 51 3.42 -5.57 -1.89
N PHE A 52 3.16 -5.16 -3.12
CA PHE A 52 2.43 -5.97 -4.10
C PHE A 52 3.37 -6.25 -5.28
N PRO A 53 4.00 -7.44 -5.37
CA PRO A 53 4.94 -7.76 -6.44
C PRO A 53 4.26 -8.01 -7.79
N ALA A 54 2.95 -8.31 -7.80
CA ALA A 54 2.18 -8.58 -9.00
C ALA A 54 0.90 -7.74 -9.05
N TRP A 55 0.41 -7.46 -10.25
CA TRP A 55 -0.82 -6.71 -10.51
C TRP A 55 -1.84 -7.59 -11.23
N ASN A 56 -2.52 -8.43 -10.44
CA ASN A 56 -3.58 -9.31 -10.91
C ASN A 56 -4.86 -9.08 -10.07
N ALA A 57 -5.96 -9.74 -10.45
CA ALA A 57 -7.25 -9.55 -9.77
C ALA A 57 -7.14 -9.77 -8.25
N ALA A 58 -6.45 -10.82 -7.81
CA ALA A 58 -6.32 -11.13 -6.38
C ALA A 58 -5.53 -10.05 -5.62
N THR A 59 -4.43 -9.55 -6.18
CA THR A 59 -3.65 -8.48 -5.55
C THR A 59 -4.35 -7.13 -5.58
N ILE A 60 -5.18 -6.88 -6.60
CA ILE A 60 -6.04 -5.69 -6.67
C ILE A 60 -7.09 -5.72 -5.56
N GLU A 61 -7.83 -6.82 -5.41
CA GLU A 61 -8.83 -6.96 -4.35
C GLU A 61 -8.22 -6.82 -2.95
N LYS A 62 -7.07 -7.48 -2.73
CA LYS A 62 -6.34 -7.37 -1.45
C LYS A 62 -5.94 -5.93 -1.15
N ARG A 63 -5.40 -5.21 -2.14
CA ARG A 63 -5.03 -3.80 -1.97
C ARG A 63 -6.24 -2.92 -1.67
N HIS A 64 -7.38 -3.14 -2.34
CA HIS A 64 -8.60 -2.39 -2.04
C HIS A 64 -9.07 -2.60 -0.60
N ALA A 65 -9.13 -3.85 -0.15
CA ALA A 65 -9.50 -4.16 1.25
C ALA A 65 -8.55 -3.48 2.25
N MET A 66 -7.25 -3.55 2.01
CA MET A 66 -6.23 -2.88 2.83
C MET A 66 -6.43 -1.36 2.89
N LEU A 67 -6.66 -0.71 1.74
CA LEU A 67 -6.87 0.74 1.68
C LEU A 67 -8.18 1.19 2.33
N ILE A 68 -9.25 0.39 2.23
CA ILE A 68 -10.52 0.65 2.91
C ILE A 68 -10.33 0.57 4.42
N ALA A 69 -9.67 -0.47 4.93
CA ALA A 69 -9.38 -0.62 6.35
C ALA A 69 -8.51 0.54 6.86
N LEU A 70 -7.50 0.94 6.08
CA LEU A 70 -6.66 2.10 6.42
C LEU A 70 -7.47 3.40 6.47
N ALA A 71 -8.36 3.64 5.50
CA ALA A 71 -9.24 4.80 5.51
C ALA A 71 -10.12 4.79 6.77
N GLN A 72 -10.79 3.68 7.07
CA GLN A 72 -11.60 3.54 8.28
C GLN A 72 -10.80 3.86 9.55
N ASP A 73 -9.56 3.38 9.64
CA ASP A 73 -8.66 3.67 10.76
C ASP A 73 -8.30 5.15 10.89
N VAL A 74 -8.12 5.86 9.77
CA VAL A 74 -7.85 7.31 9.76
C VAL A 74 -9.06 8.11 10.22
N TRP A 75 -10.27 7.65 9.86
CA TRP A 75 -11.54 8.31 10.22
C TRP A 75 -12.07 7.94 11.61
N LYS A 76 -11.36 7.10 12.39
CA LYS A 76 -11.76 6.78 13.77
C LYS A 76 -11.71 8.02 14.65
N THR A 77 -12.86 8.39 15.22
CA THR A 77 -12.97 9.43 16.24
C THR A 77 -12.96 8.80 17.63
N THR A 78 -12.25 9.40 18.57
CA THR A 78 -12.36 9.08 20.00
C THR A 78 -13.23 10.13 20.69
N PRO A 79 -14.11 9.74 21.64
CA PRO A 79 -14.76 10.70 22.51
C PRO A 79 -13.71 11.58 23.22
N ILE A 80 -13.99 12.88 23.35
CA ILE A 80 -13.19 13.75 24.22
C ILE A 80 -13.67 13.50 25.64
N ASP A 81 -12.80 12.96 26.49
CA ASP A 81 -13.10 12.76 27.90
C ASP A 81 -13.08 14.13 28.59
N VAL A 82 -14.25 14.60 29.02
CA VAL A 82 -14.42 15.84 29.78
C VAL A 82 -14.62 15.45 31.24
N SER A 83 -13.52 15.48 31.99
CA SER A 83 -13.48 15.36 33.46
C SER A 83 -13.87 16.67 34.15
#